data_AF-A0A1S8CD51-F1
#
_entry.id   AF-A0A1S8CD51-F1
#
_cell.length_a   1.000
_cell.length_b   1.000
_cell.length_c   1.000
_cell.angle_alpha   90.00
_cell.angle_beta   90.00
_cell.angle_gamma   90.00
#
_symmetry.space_group_name_H-M   'P 1'
#
loop_
_entity.id
_entity.type
_entity.pdbx_description
1 polymer ?
#
loop_
_entity_poly.entity_id
_entity_poly.type
_entity_poly.pdbx_seq_one_letter_code
_entity_poly.pdbx_strand_id
1 'polypeptide(L)'
;MSEHIVFTNEKDDSHHDVVGPQMPAKVHVFLIVDEIGKDGFLVRKSYSDINDPYLKAKNLSGEAVLREVYPEKYNLYPKDPLSTKIIAQHVMGDNITSFISTSSIMPDGSPRFQGKVIYIDIDKAKKHGAKLISTDEIIAALDEYKKTYPHLTKRIDKIAGYVSDVDKEVLIQGKKVPAKAIFTENTLSLTQNIVKIGRVVKVVGIVFTAYDLEKATSKSIEVKSAKPITAEVIRQAGGWGGAVAGAKAGTVLGALCGVETGPGAVITGAIGGVIGGVAGYYGADWVADQIDEN
;
A
#
# COMPACT_ATOMS: atom_id res chain seq x y z
N MET A 1 17.13 -28.66 39.48
CA MET A 1 16.76 -28.04 40.77
C MET A 1 18.04 -27.63 41.47
N SER A 2 18.39 -26.35 41.42
CA SER A 2 19.43 -25.77 42.27
C SER A 2 18.73 -24.98 43.37
N GLU A 3 18.81 -25.45 44.61
CA GLU A 3 18.34 -24.69 45.77
C GLU A 3 19.21 -23.43 45.92
N HIS A 4 18.60 -22.26 45.75
CA HIS A 4 19.22 -21.00 46.13
C HIS A 4 19.00 -20.80 47.63
N ILE A 5 20.03 -21.08 48.42
CA ILE A 5 20.06 -20.76 49.85
C ILE A 5 20.34 -19.26 49.96
N VAL A 6 19.36 -18.48 50.41
CA VAL A 6 19.50 -17.06 50.70
C VAL A 6 19.76 -16.90 52.19
N PHE A 7 20.94 -16.40 52.57
CA PHE A 7 21.24 -16.03 53.94
C PHE A 7 20.68 -14.63 54.23
N THR A 8 19.71 -14.53 55.14
CA THR A 8 19.29 -13.26 55.73
C THR A 8 20.24 -12.90 56.87
N ASN A 9 20.71 -11.65 56.92
CA ASN A 9 21.52 -11.18 58.05
C ASN A 9 20.64 -10.93 59.28
N GLU A 10 21.24 -10.88 60.48
CA GLU A 10 20.53 -10.72 61.76
C GLU A 10 20.22 -9.26 62.15
N LYS A 11 20.24 -8.31 61.20
CA LYS A 11 19.89 -6.91 61.50
C LYS A 11 18.42 -6.64 61.24
N ASP A 12 17.73 -6.11 62.26
CA ASP A 12 16.38 -5.58 62.11
C ASP A 12 16.34 -4.50 61.00
N ASP A 13 15.27 -4.52 60.18
CA ASP A 13 15.05 -3.71 58.97
C ASP A 13 16.03 -3.90 57.80
N SER A 14 16.79 -5.01 57.76
CA SER A 14 17.60 -5.36 56.58
C SER A 14 16.73 -5.85 55.40
N HIS A 15 16.52 -5.00 54.40
CA HIS A 15 15.97 -5.40 53.10
C HIS A 15 17.09 -5.75 52.10
N HIS A 16 16.95 -6.88 51.40
CA HIS A 16 17.80 -7.23 50.26
C HIS A 16 16.92 -7.30 49.02
N ASP A 17 17.07 -6.34 48.09
CA ASP A 17 16.37 -6.37 46.82
C ASP A 17 16.91 -7.53 45.97
N VAL A 18 16.04 -8.49 45.64
CA VAL A 18 16.37 -9.53 44.68
C VAL A 18 16.22 -8.91 43.29
N VAL A 19 17.33 -8.45 42.73
CA VAL A 19 17.36 -7.97 41.34
C VAL A 19 17.13 -9.18 40.43
N GLY A 20 15.88 -9.40 40.03
CA GLY A 20 15.55 -10.38 38.99
C GLY A 20 16.38 -10.11 37.72
N PRO A 21 16.66 -11.14 36.89
CA PRO A 21 17.39 -10.93 35.66
C PRO A 21 16.66 -9.85 34.85
N GLN A 22 17.35 -8.75 34.53
CA GLN A 22 16.83 -7.68 33.68
C GLN A 22 16.15 -8.32 32.47
N MET A 23 14.82 -8.27 32.41
CA MET A 23 14.15 -8.63 31.17
C MET A 23 14.63 -7.62 30.14
N PRO A 24 15.32 -8.05 29.06
CA PRO A 24 15.76 -7.12 28.05
C PRO A 24 14.51 -6.39 27.57
N ALA A 25 14.52 -5.06 27.52
CA ALA A 25 13.43 -4.28 26.98
C ALA A 25 13.17 -4.77 25.54
N LYS A 26 12.16 -5.63 25.37
CA LYS A 26 11.84 -6.22 24.07
C LYS A 26 11.02 -5.20 23.29
N VAL A 27 11.72 -4.42 22.48
CA VAL A 27 11.07 -3.48 21.56
C VAL A 27 10.46 -4.29 20.41
N HIS A 28 9.14 -4.40 20.41
CA HIS A 28 8.41 -5.01 19.31
C HIS A 28 8.07 -3.93 18.28
N VAL A 29 8.79 -3.92 17.16
CA VAL A 29 8.55 -2.99 16.05
C VAL A 29 7.60 -3.64 15.04
N PHE A 30 6.40 -3.09 14.92
CA PHE A 30 5.41 -3.56 13.95
C PHE A 30 5.29 -2.59 12.78
N LEU A 31 5.64 -3.06 11.58
CA LEU A 31 5.48 -2.33 10.33
C LEU A 31 4.24 -2.85 9.60
N ILE A 32 3.17 -2.05 9.57
CA ILE A 32 2.03 -2.30 8.70
C ILE A 32 2.34 -1.68 7.35
N VAL A 33 2.70 -2.52 6.39
CA VAL A 33 2.92 -2.08 5.01
C VAL A 33 1.75 -2.55 4.17
N ASP A 34 1.09 -1.59 3.51
CA ASP A 34 0.03 -1.87 2.55
C ASP A 34 0.60 -2.69 1.39
N GLU A 35 -0.03 -3.81 1.06
CA GLU A 35 0.44 -4.66 -0.03
C GLU A 35 0.26 -3.91 -1.37
N ILE A 36 1.29 -3.94 -2.20
CA ILE A 36 1.28 -3.30 -3.52
C ILE A 36 1.45 -4.35 -4.61
N GLY A 37 0.80 -4.12 -5.75
CA GLY A 37 0.95 -4.93 -6.95
C GLY A 37 0.42 -6.36 -6.79
N LYS A 38 -0.53 -6.61 -5.88
CA LYS A 38 -1.15 -7.93 -5.69
C LYS A 38 -1.67 -8.52 -7.00
N ASP A 39 -2.35 -7.68 -7.78
CA ASP A 39 -2.89 -8.01 -9.10
C ASP A 39 -1.97 -7.54 -10.24
N GLY A 40 -0.76 -7.09 -9.93
CA GLY A 40 0.16 -6.43 -10.88
C GLY A 40 -0.10 -4.93 -11.07
N PHE A 41 0.55 -4.38 -12.09
CA PHE A 41 0.51 -2.95 -12.43
C PHE A 41 0.13 -2.75 -13.90
N LEU A 42 -0.56 -1.64 -14.16
CA LEU A 42 -0.68 -1.07 -15.50
C LEU A 42 0.27 0.12 -15.62
N VAL A 43 0.81 0.34 -16.82
CA VAL A 43 1.75 1.40 -17.09
C VAL A 43 1.12 2.46 -17.98
N ARG A 44 1.38 3.72 -17.67
CA ARG A 44 0.99 4.84 -18.54
C ARG A 44 2.14 5.84 -18.61
N LYS A 45 2.32 6.46 -19.77
CA LYS A 45 3.17 7.65 -19.91
C LYS A 45 2.32 8.89 -19.75
N SER A 46 2.71 9.76 -18.82
CA SER A 46 2.11 11.06 -18.55
C SER A 46 3.04 12.20 -18.98
N TYR A 47 2.53 13.41 -19.02
CA TYR A 47 3.38 14.59 -19.18
C TYR A 47 4.36 14.67 -17.99
N SER A 48 5.58 15.12 -18.26
CA SER A 48 6.64 15.29 -17.25
C SER A 48 6.75 16.72 -16.74
N ASP A 49 6.27 17.70 -17.51
CA ASP A 49 6.37 19.13 -17.21
C ASP A 49 5.05 19.84 -17.54
N ILE A 50 4.64 20.76 -16.65
CA ILE A 50 3.51 21.66 -16.85
C ILE A 50 3.73 22.62 -18.03
N ASN A 51 4.98 22.81 -18.44
CA ASN A 51 5.36 23.67 -19.55
C ASN A 51 5.42 22.99 -20.92
N ASP A 52 5.11 21.68 -20.99
CA ASP A 52 5.10 20.93 -22.24
C ASP A 52 4.25 21.63 -23.32
N PRO A 53 4.78 21.88 -24.53
CA PRO A 53 4.06 22.60 -25.59
C PRO A 53 2.74 21.92 -26.00
N TYR A 54 2.69 20.59 -26.03
CA TYR A 54 1.49 19.83 -26.37
C TYR A 54 0.45 19.88 -25.24
N LEU A 55 0.90 19.96 -23.98
CA LEU A 55 0.00 20.16 -22.84
C LEU A 55 -0.60 21.57 -22.87
N LYS A 56 0.22 22.61 -23.11
CA LYS A 56 -0.26 24.00 -23.24
C LYS A 56 -1.27 24.17 -24.37
N ALA A 57 -1.07 23.49 -25.50
CA ALA A 57 -1.98 23.53 -26.63
C ALA A 57 -3.41 23.01 -26.31
N LYS A 58 -3.59 22.26 -25.21
CA LYS A 58 -4.92 21.78 -24.77
C LYS A 58 -5.75 22.84 -24.05
N ASN A 59 -5.16 23.99 -23.69
CA ASN A 59 -5.83 25.09 -22.98
C ASN A 59 -6.65 24.63 -21.75
N LEU A 60 -6.04 23.76 -20.94
CA LEU A 60 -6.65 23.22 -19.73
C LEU A 60 -6.58 24.22 -18.57
N SER A 61 -7.51 24.13 -17.62
CA SER A 61 -7.42 24.86 -16.36
C SER A 61 -6.19 24.43 -15.55
N GLY A 62 -5.74 25.28 -14.62
CA GLY A 62 -4.54 25.00 -13.81
C GLY A 62 -4.59 23.65 -13.07
N GLU A 63 -5.73 23.29 -12.46
CA GLU A 63 -5.89 21.99 -11.82
C GLU A 63 -5.84 20.82 -12.80
N ALA A 64 -6.42 20.96 -13.98
CA ALA A 64 -6.41 19.91 -14.99
C ALA A 64 -4.99 19.68 -15.54
N VAL A 65 -4.19 20.75 -15.69
CA VAL A 65 -2.75 20.64 -15.99
C VAL A 65 -2.01 19.86 -14.90
N LEU A 66 -2.28 20.15 -13.62
CA LEU A 66 -1.65 19.42 -12.51
C LEU A 66 -2.03 17.93 -12.48
N ARG A 67 -3.27 17.58 -12.84
CA ARG A 67 -3.71 16.16 -12.93
C ARG A 67 -3.01 15.40 -14.05
N GLU A 68 -2.71 16.07 -15.18
CA GLU A 68 -2.01 15.45 -16.32
C GLU A 68 -0.52 15.20 -16.03
N VAL A 69 0.12 16.06 -15.23
CA VAL A 69 1.56 15.98 -14.93
C VAL A 69 1.86 15.21 -13.64
N TYR A 70 1.02 15.36 -12.62
CA TYR A 70 1.20 14.78 -11.29
C TYR A 70 -0.01 13.95 -10.83
N PRO A 71 -0.44 12.93 -11.61
CA PRO A 71 -1.58 12.10 -11.24
C PRO A 71 -1.36 11.34 -9.91
N GLU A 72 -0.10 11.08 -9.54
CA GLU A 72 0.27 10.51 -8.23
C GLU A 72 -0.04 11.42 -7.03
N LYS A 73 -0.37 12.69 -7.27
CA LYS A 73 -0.81 13.67 -6.26
C LYS A 73 -2.26 14.12 -6.45
N TYR A 74 -2.72 14.22 -7.69
CA TYR A 74 -4.04 14.81 -8.00
C TYR A 74 -5.08 13.81 -8.49
N ASN A 75 -4.78 12.51 -8.42
CA ASN A 75 -5.56 11.42 -9.01
C ASN A 75 -5.54 11.45 -10.56
N LEU A 76 -5.88 10.32 -11.16
CA LEU A 76 -6.03 10.20 -12.61
C LEU A 76 -7.51 10.09 -12.95
N TYR A 77 -7.98 10.95 -13.86
CA TYR A 77 -9.38 11.02 -14.28
C TYR A 77 -9.52 10.62 -15.75
N PRO A 78 -10.62 9.96 -16.14
CA PRO A 78 -10.99 9.95 -17.55
C PRO A 78 -11.32 11.39 -17.98
N LYS A 79 -11.15 11.68 -19.28
CA LYS A 79 -11.38 13.04 -19.80
C LYS A 79 -12.84 13.47 -19.66
N ASP A 80 -13.77 12.52 -19.77
CA ASP A 80 -15.19 12.74 -19.51
C ASP A 80 -15.80 11.50 -18.84
N PRO A 81 -15.89 11.48 -17.50
CA PRO A 81 -16.46 10.34 -16.77
C PRO A 81 -17.92 10.01 -17.12
N LEU A 82 -18.67 10.95 -17.71
CA LEU A 82 -20.09 10.78 -18.04
C LEU A 82 -20.32 10.43 -19.53
N SER A 83 -19.25 10.38 -20.32
CA SER A 83 -19.34 10.07 -21.74
C SER A 83 -19.95 8.69 -21.98
N THR A 84 -20.92 8.65 -22.90
CA THR A 84 -21.59 7.42 -23.37
C THR A 84 -20.87 6.75 -24.54
N LYS A 85 -19.70 7.28 -24.94
CA LYS A 85 -18.91 6.71 -26.03
C LYS A 85 -18.42 5.31 -25.70
N ILE A 86 -18.37 4.46 -26.71
CA ILE A 86 -17.99 3.04 -26.57
C ILE A 86 -16.48 2.84 -26.68
N ILE A 87 -16.02 1.64 -26.28
CA ILE A 87 -14.61 1.23 -26.32
C ILE A 87 -13.98 1.49 -27.70
N ALA A 88 -14.66 1.07 -28.77
CA ALA A 88 -14.16 1.24 -30.12
C ALA A 88 -13.95 2.72 -30.48
N GLN A 89 -14.86 3.62 -30.11
CA GLN A 89 -14.73 5.05 -30.38
C GLN A 89 -13.51 5.65 -29.66
N HIS A 90 -13.31 5.27 -28.39
CA HIS A 90 -12.15 5.70 -27.60
C HIS A 90 -10.83 5.35 -28.29
N VAL A 91 -10.67 4.07 -28.60
CA VAL A 91 -9.42 3.50 -29.15
C VAL A 91 -9.18 3.96 -30.59
N MET A 92 -10.26 4.24 -31.34
CA MET A 92 -10.18 4.82 -32.68
C MET A 92 -9.75 6.30 -32.68
N GLY A 93 -9.60 6.93 -31.52
CA GLY A 93 -9.02 8.26 -31.34
C GLY A 93 -9.99 9.32 -30.81
N ASP A 94 -11.28 9.01 -30.65
CA ASP A 94 -12.23 9.89 -29.99
C ASP A 94 -12.14 9.71 -28.47
N ASN A 95 -11.05 10.20 -27.89
CA ASN A 95 -10.62 9.87 -26.54
C ASN A 95 -11.21 10.77 -25.43
N ILE A 96 -12.18 11.64 -25.74
CA ILE A 96 -12.98 12.34 -24.73
C ILE A 96 -14.09 11.39 -24.28
N THR A 97 -13.72 10.49 -23.36
CA THR A 97 -14.55 9.37 -22.91
C THR A 97 -14.40 9.09 -21.42
N SER A 98 -15.15 8.11 -20.92
CA SER A 98 -15.07 7.56 -19.56
C SER A 98 -13.92 6.54 -19.36
N PHE A 99 -13.09 6.32 -20.39
CA PHE A 99 -11.94 5.42 -20.35
C PHE A 99 -10.61 6.15 -20.21
N ILE A 100 -9.67 5.49 -19.53
CA ILE A 100 -8.26 5.87 -19.44
C ILE A 100 -7.42 4.78 -20.13
N SER A 101 -6.68 5.15 -21.18
CA SER A 101 -5.71 4.26 -21.83
C SER A 101 -4.50 3.98 -20.94
N THR A 102 -4.15 2.70 -20.81
CA THR A 102 -2.94 2.23 -20.14
C THR A 102 -2.36 1.05 -20.94
N SER A 103 -1.19 0.57 -20.54
CA SER A 103 -0.49 -0.56 -21.15
C SER A 103 -0.19 -1.61 -20.10
N SER A 104 -0.24 -2.88 -20.50
CA SER A 104 0.25 -4.00 -19.67
C SER A 104 1.76 -4.26 -19.83
N ILE A 105 2.46 -3.51 -20.70
CA ILE A 105 3.91 -3.65 -20.91
C ILE A 105 4.64 -3.04 -19.72
N MET A 106 5.39 -3.86 -19.00
CA MET A 106 6.27 -3.45 -17.91
C MET A 106 7.74 -3.51 -18.33
N PRO A 107 8.60 -2.59 -17.88
CA PRO A 107 8.28 -1.43 -17.04
C PRO A 107 7.86 -0.18 -17.85
N ASP A 108 8.09 -0.16 -19.16
CA ASP A 108 8.10 1.08 -19.95
C ASP A 108 6.73 1.52 -20.48
N GLY A 109 5.74 0.64 -20.47
CA GLY A 109 4.45 0.86 -21.11
C GLY A 109 4.55 0.85 -22.63
N SER A 110 3.58 1.49 -23.30
CA SER A 110 3.55 1.55 -24.76
C SER A 110 4.77 2.34 -25.31
N PRO A 111 5.47 1.80 -26.32
CA PRO A 111 6.62 2.46 -26.94
C PRO A 111 6.21 3.66 -27.81
N ARG A 112 4.94 3.76 -28.20
CA ARG A 112 4.43 4.84 -29.07
C ARG A 112 4.27 6.16 -28.35
N PHE A 113 4.18 6.15 -27.03
CA PHE A 113 4.05 7.36 -26.23
C PHE A 113 5.40 7.76 -25.63
N GLN A 114 5.54 9.05 -25.35
CA GLN A 114 6.68 9.64 -24.66
C GLN A 114 6.19 10.32 -23.38
N GLY A 115 7.07 10.45 -22.39
CA GLY A 115 6.77 11.12 -21.13
C GLY A 115 7.21 10.34 -19.90
N LYS A 116 6.81 10.84 -18.72
CA LYS A 116 7.07 10.23 -17.42
C LYS A 116 6.29 8.93 -17.29
N VAL A 117 6.96 7.86 -16.89
CA VAL A 117 6.30 6.57 -16.60
C VAL A 117 5.61 6.64 -15.24
N ILE A 118 4.34 6.24 -15.21
CA ILE A 118 3.58 5.99 -14.00
C ILE A 118 3.05 4.56 -13.98
N TYR A 119 3.00 3.98 -12.79
CA TYR A 119 2.54 2.63 -12.52
C TYR A 119 1.23 2.71 -11.72
N ILE A 120 0.21 2.02 -12.18
CA ILE A 120 -1.12 2.01 -11.60
C ILE A 120 -1.35 0.63 -10.99
N ASP A 121 -1.46 0.57 -9.67
CA ASP A 121 -1.76 -0.65 -8.93
C ASP A 121 -3.19 -1.10 -9.22
N ILE A 122 -3.31 -2.29 -9.83
CA ILE A 122 -4.58 -2.83 -10.31
C ILE A 122 -5.54 -3.10 -9.15
N ASP A 123 -5.06 -3.70 -8.06
CA ASP A 123 -5.89 -4.06 -6.90
C ASP A 123 -6.42 -2.78 -6.23
N LYS A 124 -5.57 -1.78 -6.04
CA LYS A 124 -5.98 -0.50 -5.44
C LYS A 124 -6.95 0.27 -6.35
N ALA A 125 -6.76 0.23 -7.66
CA ALA A 125 -7.69 0.84 -8.61
C ALA A 125 -9.06 0.14 -8.54
N LYS A 126 -9.11 -1.20 -8.61
CA LYS A 126 -10.34 -1.99 -8.50
C LYS A 126 -11.10 -1.74 -7.20
N LYS A 127 -10.39 -1.69 -6.07
CA LYS A 127 -10.97 -1.35 -4.75
C LYS A 127 -11.65 0.03 -4.71
N HIS A 128 -11.33 0.93 -5.64
CA HIS A 128 -11.96 2.24 -5.78
C HIS A 128 -12.97 2.30 -6.94
N GLY A 129 -13.46 1.14 -7.39
CA GLY A 129 -14.53 1.05 -8.38
C GLY A 129 -14.04 1.12 -9.83
N ALA A 130 -12.75 0.94 -10.09
CA ALA A 130 -12.26 0.81 -11.45
C ALA A 130 -12.62 -0.57 -12.04
N LYS A 131 -13.20 -0.57 -13.24
CA LYS A 131 -13.34 -1.75 -14.09
C LYS A 131 -12.21 -1.75 -15.13
N LEU A 132 -11.53 -2.87 -15.27
CA LEU A 132 -10.55 -3.06 -16.34
C LEU A 132 -11.22 -3.66 -17.56
N ILE A 133 -10.77 -3.22 -18.72
CA ILE A 133 -11.14 -3.76 -20.03
C ILE A 133 -9.84 -4.23 -20.66
N SER A 134 -9.72 -5.54 -20.80
CA SER A 134 -8.55 -6.22 -21.33
C SER A 134 -8.32 -5.90 -22.80
N THR A 135 -7.11 -6.17 -23.28
CA THR A 135 -6.77 -6.09 -24.70
C THR A 135 -7.75 -6.89 -25.54
N ASP A 136 -8.09 -8.12 -25.14
CA ASP A 136 -9.02 -8.98 -25.88
C ASP A 136 -10.43 -8.39 -25.96
N GLU A 137 -10.94 -7.80 -24.88
CA GLU A 137 -12.22 -7.09 -24.89
C GLU A 137 -12.21 -5.86 -25.81
N ILE A 138 -11.07 -5.15 -25.90
CA ILE A 138 -10.90 -4.05 -26.86
C ILE A 138 -10.95 -4.57 -28.30
N ILE A 139 -10.23 -5.66 -28.60
CA ILE A 139 -10.22 -6.26 -29.93
C ILE A 139 -11.62 -6.73 -30.32
N ALA A 140 -12.33 -7.40 -29.40
CA ALA A 140 -13.71 -7.82 -29.61
C ALA A 140 -14.63 -6.63 -29.91
N ALA A 141 -14.51 -5.52 -29.16
CA ALA A 141 -15.28 -4.31 -29.39
C ALA A 141 -14.96 -3.65 -30.74
N LEU A 142 -13.70 -3.68 -31.18
CA LEU A 142 -13.28 -3.21 -32.50
C LEU A 142 -13.86 -4.09 -33.63
N ASP A 143 -13.90 -5.40 -33.45
CA ASP A 143 -14.49 -6.33 -34.42
C ASP A 143 -16.00 -6.19 -34.52
N GLU A 144 -16.70 -5.91 -33.42
CA GLU A 144 -18.13 -5.54 -33.46
C GLU A 144 -18.33 -4.22 -34.20
N TYR A 145 -17.52 -3.20 -33.89
CA TYR A 145 -17.58 -1.90 -34.55
C TYR A 145 -17.33 -2.00 -36.06
N LYS A 146 -16.43 -2.89 -36.48
CA LYS A 146 -16.13 -3.19 -37.88
C LYS A 146 -17.34 -3.69 -38.66
N LYS A 147 -18.21 -4.51 -38.03
CA LYS A 147 -19.45 -5.01 -38.65
C LYS A 147 -20.42 -3.88 -38.96
N THR A 148 -20.50 -2.87 -38.09
CA THR A 148 -21.35 -1.69 -38.28
C THR A 148 -20.75 -0.68 -39.27
N TYR A 149 -19.43 -0.58 -39.33
CA TYR A 149 -18.71 0.40 -40.16
C TYR A 149 -17.70 -0.28 -41.11
N PRO A 150 -18.16 -1.08 -42.09
CA PRO A 150 -17.28 -1.87 -42.96
C PRO A 150 -16.30 -1.02 -43.78
N HIS A 151 -16.66 0.24 -44.08
CA HIS A 151 -15.77 1.19 -44.77
C HIS A 151 -14.53 1.57 -43.94
N LEU A 152 -14.52 1.34 -42.62
CA LEU A 152 -13.39 1.62 -41.73
C LEU A 152 -12.48 0.41 -41.49
N THR A 153 -12.77 -0.75 -42.08
CA THR A 153 -12.08 -2.03 -41.82
C THR A 153 -10.56 -1.89 -41.79
N LYS A 154 -9.95 -1.30 -42.81
CA LYS A 154 -8.48 -1.11 -42.89
C LYS A 154 -7.92 -0.32 -41.71
N ARG A 155 -8.65 0.71 -41.26
CA ARG A 155 -8.24 1.54 -40.11
C ARG A 155 -8.42 0.76 -38.81
N ILE A 156 -9.52 0.03 -38.67
CA ILE A 156 -9.80 -0.78 -37.49
C ILE A 156 -8.75 -1.89 -37.34
N ASP A 157 -8.43 -2.63 -38.40
CA ASP A 157 -7.42 -3.69 -38.36
C ASP A 157 -6.04 -3.15 -37.97
N LYS A 158 -5.67 -1.99 -38.50
CA LYS A 158 -4.43 -1.32 -38.14
C LYS A 158 -4.39 -0.94 -36.67
N ILE A 159 -5.49 -0.39 -36.14
CA ILE A 159 -5.59 0.01 -34.73
C ILE A 159 -5.62 -1.22 -33.82
N ALA A 160 -6.34 -2.28 -34.20
CA ALA A 160 -6.36 -3.56 -33.51
C ALA A 160 -4.94 -4.13 -33.40
N GLY A 161 -4.16 -4.12 -34.49
CA GLY A 161 -2.75 -4.55 -34.45
C GLY A 161 -1.87 -3.69 -33.53
N TYR A 162 -2.09 -2.37 -33.47
CA TYR A 162 -1.38 -1.53 -32.49
C TYR A 162 -1.77 -1.88 -31.05
N VAL A 163 -3.06 -2.04 -30.77
CA VAL A 163 -3.58 -2.42 -29.46
C VAL A 163 -3.02 -3.76 -29.00
N SER A 164 -3.04 -4.77 -29.87
CA SER A 164 -2.63 -6.14 -29.54
C SER A 164 -1.12 -6.33 -29.52
N ASP A 165 -0.38 -5.76 -30.47
CA ASP A 165 1.01 -6.18 -30.73
C ASP A 165 2.02 -5.17 -30.22
N VAL A 166 1.65 -3.89 -30.16
CA VAL A 166 2.58 -2.79 -29.86
C VAL A 166 2.30 -2.18 -28.49
N ASP A 167 1.05 -1.83 -28.22
CA ASP A 167 0.68 -1.05 -27.04
C ASP A 167 0.26 -1.95 -25.88
N LYS A 168 -0.20 -3.17 -26.17
CA LYS A 168 -0.86 -4.08 -25.22
C LYS A 168 -1.86 -3.32 -24.35
N GLU A 169 -2.72 -2.56 -25.02
CA GLU A 169 -3.57 -1.55 -24.38
C GLU A 169 -4.58 -2.23 -23.46
N VAL A 170 -4.78 -1.63 -22.29
CA VAL A 170 -5.79 -1.96 -21.30
C VAL A 170 -6.49 -0.67 -20.93
N LEU A 171 -7.83 -0.67 -20.94
CA LEU A 171 -8.59 0.51 -20.51
C LEU A 171 -9.01 0.38 -19.06
N ILE A 172 -8.92 1.50 -18.34
CA ILE A 172 -9.53 1.65 -17.03
C ILE A 172 -10.80 2.46 -17.19
N GLN A 173 -11.93 1.90 -16.78
CA GLN A 173 -13.21 2.60 -16.70
C GLN A 173 -13.57 2.86 -15.24
N GLY A 174 -13.91 4.10 -14.89
CA GLY A 174 -14.31 4.46 -13.54
C GLY A 174 -14.29 5.97 -13.32
N LYS A 175 -14.78 6.44 -12.17
CA LYS A 175 -14.83 7.88 -11.86
C LYS A 175 -13.43 8.51 -11.79
N LYS A 176 -12.48 7.79 -11.18
CA LYS A 176 -11.07 8.16 -11.06
C LYS A 176 -10.23 6.95 -10.62
N VAL A 177 -8.93 6.98 -10.91
CA VAL A 177 -7.93 6.18 -10.21
C VAL A 177 -7.32 7.04 -9.11
N PRO A 178 -7.41 6.63 -7.83
CA PRO A 178 -6.93 7.47 -6.73
C PRO A 178 -5.40 7.59 -6.76
N ALA A 179 -4.88 8.73 -6.34
CA ALA A 179 -3.43 9.00 -6.27
C ALA A 179 -2.62 7.92 -5.52
N LYS A 180 -3.18 7.34 -4.45
CA LYS A 180 -2.54 6.22 -3.70
C LYS A 180 -2.39 4.90 -4.48
N ALA A 181 -3.05 4.77 -5.62
CA ALA A 181 -2.88 3.66 -6.55
C ALA A 181 -1.83 3.96 -7.63
N ILE A 182 -1.26 5.17 -7.65
CA ILE A 182 -0.39 5.65 -8.73
C ILE A 182 1.01 5.88 -8.17
N PHE A 183 2.00 5.29 -8.81
CA PHE A 183 3.40 5.33 -8.43
C PHE A 183 4.23 5.88 -9.57
N THR A 184 5.25 6.66 -9.25
CA THR A 184 6.39 6.95 -10.13
C THR A 184 7.45 5.88 -9.94
N GLU A 185 8.43 5.80 -10.84
CA GLU A 185 9.54 4.83 -10.72
C GLU A 185 10.24 4.89 -9.34
N ASN A 186 10.60 6.09 -8.89
CA ASN A 186 11.24 6.30 -7.60
C ASN A 186 10.37 5.85 -6.43
N THR A 187 9.07 6.19 -6.46
CA THR A 187 8.15 5.86 -5.35
C THR A 187 7.75 4.39 -5.37
N LEU A 188 7.66 3.76 -6.54
CA LEU A 188 7.44 2.32 -6.68
C LEU A 188 8.62 1.55 -6.10
N SER A 189 9.85 1.87 -6.52
CA SER A 189 11.07 1.23 -6.02
C SER A 189 11.21 1.37 -4.49
N LEU A 190 11.02 2.58 -3.98
CA LEU A 190 11.03 2.84 -2.54
C LEU A 190 9.97 2.01 -1.80
N THR A 191 8.72 2.01 -2.30
CA THR A 191 7.63 1.28 -1.66
C THR A 191 7.85 -0.23 -1.71
N GLN A 192 8.33 -0.78 -2.83
CA GLN A 192 8.69 -2.19 -2.95
C GLN A 192 9.79 -2.57 -1.96
N ASN A 193 10.78 -1.71 -1.75
CA ASN A 193 11.83 -1.94 -0.76
C ASN A 193 11.27 -1.91 0.68
N ILE A 194 10.40 -0.95 1.00
CA ILE A 194 9.72 -0.90 2.30
C ILE A 194 8.85 -2.14 2.51
N VAL A 195 8.10 -2.58 1.51
CA VAL A 195 7.27 -3.80 1.58
C VAL A 195 8.13 -5.05 1.77
N LYS A 196 9.25 -5.16 1.06
CA LYS A 196 10.21 -6.27 1.24
C LYS A 196 10.75 -6.30 2.68
N ILE A 197 11.21 -5.16 3.19
CA ILE A 197 11.71 -5.04 4.57
C ILE A 197 10.59 -5.36 5.57
N GLY A 198 9.41 -4.77 5.40
CA GLY A 198 8.26 -5.00 6.27
C GLY A 198 7.80 -6.46 6.29
N ARG A 199 7.85 -7.16 5.15
CA ARG A 199 7.57 -8.62 5.09
C ARG A 199 8.58 -9.41 5.91
N VAL A 200 9.87 -9.09 5.82
CA VAL A 200 10.92 -9.74 6.64
C VAL A 200 10.69 -9.46 8.13
N VAL A 201 10.48 -8.20 8.50
CA VAL A 201 10.21 -7.80 9.90
C VAL A 201 8.95 -8.48 10.44
N LYS A 202 7.88 -8.59 9.65
CA LYS A 202 6.65 -9.29 10.03
C LYS A 202 6.90 -10.76 10.37
N VAL A 203 7.69 -11.46 9.54
CA VAL A 203 8.03 -12.88 9.78
C VAL A 203 8.86 -13.03 11.05
N VAL A 204 9.89 -12.21 11.21
CA VAL A 204 10.76 -12.22 12.40
C VAL A 204 9.95 -11.89 13.66
N GLY A 205 9.06 -10.90 13.61
CA GLY A 205 8.15 -10.55 14.69
C GLY A 205 7.24 -11.71 15.09
N ILE A 206 6.59 -12.39 14.14
CA ILE A 206 5.74 -13.57 14.42
C ILE A 206 6.54 -14.69 15.10
N VAL A 207 7.77 -14.95 14.66
CA VAL A 207 8.64 -15.97 15.28
C VAL A 207 9.01 -15.58 16.71
N PHE A 208 9.36 -14.31 16.97
CA PHE A 208 9.63 -13.85 18.33
C PHE A 208 8.38 -13.87 19.22
N THR A 209 7.22 -13.46 18.69
CA THR A 209 5.91 -13.56 19.36
C THR A 209 5.60 -15.01 19.76
N ALA A 210 5.84 -15.97 18.86
CA ALA A 210 5.64 -17.39 19.15
C ALA A 210 6.64 -17.93 20.19
N TYR A 211 7.92 -17.57 20.05
CA TYR A 211 8.97 -17.93 21.02
C TYR A 211 8.69 -17.36 22.42
N ASP A 212 8.23 -16.13 22.49
CA ASP A 212 7.90 -15.47 23.76
C ASP A 212 6.64 -16.05 24.40
N LEU A 213 5.64 -16.43 23.59
CA LEU A 213 4.48 -17.18 24.05
C LEU A 213 4.88 -18.58 24.58
N GLU A 214 5.82 -19.27 23.92
CA GLU A 214 6.35 -20.56 24.35
C GLU A 214 7.14 -20.45 25.66
N LYS A 215 7.98 -19.41 25.81
CA LYS A 215 8.70 -19.11 27.05
C LYS A 215 7.72 -18.76 28.19
N ALA A 216 6.72 -17.93 27.92
CA ALA A 216 5.66 -17.61 28.88
C ALA A 216 4.85 -18.86 29.25
N THR A 217 4.61 -19.77 28.31
CA THR A 217 3.95 -21.06 28.53
C THR A 217 4.78 -21.97 29.44
N SER A 218 6.08 -22.06 29.19
CA SER A 218 7.02 -22.81 30.04
C SER A 218 7.04 -22.25 31.47
N LYS A 219 7.12 -20.91 31.62
CA LYS A 219 7.03 -20.22 32.92
C LYS A 219 5.68 -20.51 33.60
N SER A 220 4.58 -20.45 32.87
CA SER A 220 3.23 -20.77 33.36
C SER A 220 3.08 -22.21 33.86
N ILE A 221 3.70 -23.18 33.19
CA ILE A 221 3.72 -24.59 33.62
C ILE A 221 4.56 -24.75 34.88
N GLU A 222 5.73 -24.10 34.93
CA GLU A 222 6.64 -24.10 36.07
C GLU A 222 5.99 -23.48 37.32
N VAL A 223 5.30 -22.35 37.18
CA VAL A 223 4.59 -21.66 38.26
C VAL A 223 3.14 -22.14 38.46
N LYS A 224 2.69 -23.16 37.71
CA LYS A 224 1.31 -23.70 37.71
C LYS A 224 0.21 -22.63 37.64
N SER A 225 0.42 -21.59 36.83
CA SER A 225 -0.47 -20.43 36.74
C SER A 225 -0.60 -19.98 35.29
N ALA A 226 -1.82 -19.66 34.84
CA ALA A 226 -2.09 -19.16 33.49
C ALA A 226 -1.84 -17.64 33.33
N LYS A 227 -1.48 -16.95 34.42
CA LYS A 227 -1.28 -15.50 34.43
C LYS A 227 -0.16 -15.02 33.48
N PRO A 228 1.04 -15.65 33.43
CA PRO A 228 2.10 -15.23 32.50
C PRO A 228 1.70 -15.28 31.02
N ILE A 229 1.05 -16.36 30.58
CA ILE A 229 0.56 -16.47 29.19
C ILE A 229 -0.51 -15.40 28.92
N THR A 230 -1.44 -15.18 29.87
CA THR A 230 -2.54 -14.22 29.71
C THR A 230 -2.00 -12.79 29.59
N ALA A 231 -1.02 -12.42 30.42
CA ALA A 231 -0.36 -11.12 30.39
C ALA A 231 0.38 -10.88 29.06
N GLU A 232 1.10 -11.88 28.55
CA GLU A 232 1.80 -11.80 27.26
C GLU A 232 0.83 -11.66 26.07
N VAL A 233 -0.29 -12.40 26.08
CA VAL A 233 -1.34 -12.26 25.05
C VAL A 233 -1.94 -10.84 25.05
N ILE A 234 -2.15 -10.24 26.22
CA ILE A 234 -2.67 -8.87 26.36
C ILE A 234 -1.65 -7.84 25.84
N ARG A 235 -0.37 -7.98 26.21
CA ARG A 235 0.74 -7.12 25.72
C ARG A 235 0.85 -7.16 24.20
N GLN A 236 0.84 -8.38 23.64
CA GLN A 236 0.91 -8.58 22.19
C GLN A 236 -0.32 -7.98 21.50
N ALA A 237 -1.54 -8.25 22.00
CA ALA A 237 -2.77 -7.69 21.45
C ALA A 237 -2.79 -6.14 21.47
N GLY A 238 -2.27 -5.53 22.53
CA GLY A 238 -2.08 -4.08 22.64
C GLY A 238 -1.10 -3.52 21.61
N GLY A 239 0.01 -4.21 21.38
CA GLY A 239 0.98 -3.85 20.32
C GLY A 239 0.37 -3.89 18.91
N TRP A 240 -0.40 -4.95 18.59
CA TRP A 240 -1.10 -5.07 17.29
C TRP A 240 -2.16 -3.99 17.11
N GLY A 241 -3.00 -3.76 18.13
CA GLY A 241 -4.06 -2.75 18.11
C GLY A 241 -3.50 -1.33 18.00
N GLY A 242 -2.46 -1.03 18.78
CA GLY A 242 -1.75 0.24 18.75
C GLY A 242 -1.07 0.51 17.40
N ALA A 243 -0.45 -0.50 16.79
CA ALA A 243 0.19 -0.36 15.48
C ALA A 243 -0.82 -0.02 14.38
N VAL A 244 -1.98 -0.69 14.36
CA VAL A 244 -3.05 -0.38 13.38
C VAL A 244 -3.60 1.03 13.59
N ALA A 245 -3.86 1.41 14.84
CA ALA A 245 -4.36 2.74 15.18
C ALA A 245 -3.34 3.84 14.82
N GLY A 246 -2.07 3.63 15.18
CA GLY A 246 -0.96 4.53 14.87
C GLY A 246 -0.73 4.67 13.37
N ALA A 247 -0.80 3.57 12.60
CA ALA A 247 -0.64 3.63 11.16
C ALA A 247 -1.72 4.50 10.51
N LYS A 248 -2.99 4.31 10.91
CA LYS A 248 -4.10 5.15 10.45
C LYS A 248 -3.89 6.61 10.85
N ALA A 249 -3.55 6.88 12.10
CA ALA A 249 -3.29 8.24 12.57
C ALA A 249 -2.12 8.89 11.81
N GLY A 250 -1.04 8.16 11.56
CA GLY A 250 0.12 8.60 10.78
C GLY A 250 -0.22 8.91 9.31
N THR A 251 -1.09 8.12 8.68
CA THR A 251 -1.59 8.47 7.34
C THR A 251 -2.38 9.77 7.34
N VAL A 252 -3.23 9.99 8.35
CA VAL A 252 -4.06 11.20 8.49
C VAL A 252 -3.19 12.43 8.81
N LEU A 253 -2.26 12.32 9.76
CA LEU A 253 -1.33 13.39 10.11
C LEU A 253 -0.39 13.70 8.95
N GLY A 254 0.11 12.68 8.24
CA GLY A 254 0.87 12.87 7.02
C GLY A 254 0.07 13.65 5.98
N ALA A 255 -1.22 13.31 5.80
CA ALA A 255 -2.09 14.06 4.91
C ALA A 255 -2.24 15.53 5.34
N LEU A 256 -2.43 15.81 6.62
CA LEU A 256 -2.50 17.19 7.14
C LEU A 256 -1.19 17.98 6.95
N CYS A 257 -0.04 17.30 6.90
CA CYS A 257 1.28 17.90 6.65
C CYS A 257 1.64 17.99 5.16
N GLY A 258 0.67 17.89 4.24
CA GLY A 258 0.90 18.00 2.80
C GLY A 258 1.33 16.71 2.11
N VAL A 259 1.40 15.58 2.83
CA VAL A 259 1.52 14.23 2.25
C VAL A 259 0.11 13.70 1.97
N GLU A 260 -0.65 14.48 1.21
CA GLU A 260 -2.11 14.39 1.17
C GLU A 260 -2.62 13.14 0.46
N THR A 261 -1.91 12.65 -0.55
CA THR A 261 -2.25 11.43 -1.26
C THR A 261 -1.04 10.86 -2.01
N GLY A 262 -1.05 9.56 -2.29
CA GLY A 262 0.01 8.89 -3.05
C GLY A 262 0.90 7.96 -2.21
N PRO A 263 2.01 7.46 -2.76
CA PRO A 263 2.94 6.56 -2.06
C PRO A 263 3.56 7.16 -0.79
N GLY A 264 3.63 8.50 -0.70
CA GLY A 264 4.06 9.19 0.51
C GLY A 264 3.19 8.90 1.75
N ALA A 265 1.88 8.65 1.55
CA ALA A 265 0.98 8.27 2.64
C ALA A 265 1.33 6.89 3.22
N VAL A 266 1.93 6.00 2.42
CA VAL A 266 2.43 4.70 2.91
C VAL A 266 3.60 4.90 3.86
N ILE A 267 4.46 5.89 3.61
CA ILE A 267 5.63 6.20 4.45
C ILE A 267 5.19 6.79 5.79
N THR A 268 4.30 7.79 5.77
CA THR A 268 3.80 8.41 7.01
C THR A 268 2.92 7.45 7.82
N GLY A 269 2.16 6.58 7.15
CA GLY A 269 1.46 5.46 7.77
C GLY A 269 2.41 4.46 8.42
N ALA A 270 3.52 4.09 7.78
CA ALA A 270 4.51 3.19 8.35
C ALA A 270 5.14 3.77 9.63
N ILE A 271 5.52 5.07 9.60
CA ILE A 271 6.06 5.78 10.77
C ILE A 271 5.04 5.81 11.91
N GLY A 272 3.79 6.17 11.61
CA GLY A 272 2.72 6.18 12.61
C GLY A 272 2.44 4.78 13.19
N GLY A 273 2.55 3.73 12.38
CA GLY A 273 2.39 2.35 12.81
C GLY A 273 3.44 1.91 13.82
N VAL A 274 4.70 2.30 13.60
CA VAL A 274 5.78 2.04 14.57
C VAL A 274 5.51 2.77 15.88
N ILE A 275 5.19 4.06 15.84
CA ILE A 275 4.94 4.87 17.04
C ILE A 275 3.74 4.34 17.83
N GLY A 276 2.62 4.05 17.15
CA GLY A 276 1.42 3.51 17.79
C GLY A 276 1.60 2.09 18.30
N GLY A 277 2.39 1.26 17.61
CA GLY A 277 2.71 -0.09 18.08
C GLY A 277 3.50 -0.06 19.39
N VAL A 278 4.49 0.82 19.48
CA VAL A 278 5.28 1.04 20.70
C VAL A 278 4.38 1.57 21.84
N ALA A 279 3.56 2.58 21.56
CA ALA A 279 2.65 3.15 22.55
C ALA A 279 1.59 2.15 23.04
N GLY A 280 1.02 1.34 22.13
CA GLY A 280 0.05 0.30 22.47
C GLY A 280 0.66 -0.86 23.25
N TYR A 281 1.90 -1.24 22.93
CA TYR A 281 2.65 -2.24 23.69
C TYR A 281 2.87 -1.77 25.13
N TYR A 282 3.43 -0.57 25.35
CA TYR A 282 3.67 -0.05 26.70
C TYR A 282 2.38 0.25 27.48
N GLY A 283 1.31 0.68 26.79
CA GLY A 283 0.01 0.85 27.42
C GLY A 283 -0.60 -0.47 27.89
N ALA A 284 -0.46 -1.53 27.09
CA ALA A 284 -0.90 -2.88 27.49
C ALA A 284 0.06 -3.54 28.50
N ASP A 285 1.34 -3.19 28.49
CA ASP A 285 2.34 -3.59 29.49
C ASP A 285 1.92 -3.12 30.88
N TRP A 286 1.52 -1.85 31.02
CA TRP A 286 0.98 -1.33 32.29
C TRP A 286 -0.25 -2.10 32.79
N VAL A 287 -1.15 -2.50 31.90
CA VAL A 287 -2.34 -3.31 32.26
C VAL A 287 -1.95 -4.74 32.61
N ALA A 288 -0.98 -5.30 31.90
CA ALA A 288 -0.51 -6.67 32.09
C ALA A 288 0.29 -6.82 33.40
N ASP A 289 1.05 -5.80 33.81
CA ASP A 289 1.75 -5.75 35.11
C ASP A 289 0.79 -5.85 36.31
N GLN A 290 -0.46 -5.41 36.16
CA GLN A 290 -1.50 -5.58 37.20
C GLN A 290 -2.00 -7.03 37.31
N ILE A 291 -1.70 -7.88 36.33
CA ILE A 291 -2.15 -9.28 36.25
C ILE A 291 -1.01 -10.22 36.64
N ASP A 292 0.20 -9.94 36.15
CA ASP A 292 1.44 -10.64 36.44
C ASP A 292 2.60 -9.64 36.43
N GLU A 293 3.17 -9.37 37.62
CA GLU A 293 4.29 -8.44 37.81
C GLU A 293 5.57 -9.01 37.18
N ASN A 294 6.34 -8.14 36.53
CA ASN A 294 7.57 -8.51 35.81
C ASN A 294 8.71 -8.94 36.73
#